data_AF-A0A4P2PXW9-F1
#
_entry.id   AF-A0A4P2PXW9-F1
#
_cell.length_a   1.000
_cell.length_b   1.000
_cell.length_c   1.000
_cell.angle_alpha   90.00
_cell.angle_beta   90.00
_cell.angle_gamma   90.00
#
_symmetry.space_group_name_H-M   'P 1'
#
loop_
_entity.id
_entity.type
_entity.pdbx_description
1 polymer ?
#
loop_
_entity_poly.entity_id
_entity_poly.type
_entity_poly.pdbx_seq_one_letter_code
_entity_poly.pdbx_strand_id
1 'polypeptide(L)'
;MKRRIDRAPRLTRDDLSSIAEASGLLNELPGVRPWDPRALWRAVLDLGVRSARARKRKPRAWEHFQQAIGALKVLDALERHFLRK
;
A
#
# COMPACT_ATOMS: atom_id res chain seq x y z
N MET A 1 25.58 0.14 -31.66
CA MET A 1 24.24 0.09 -31.01
C MET A 1 24.43 0.19 -29.50
N LYS A 2 24.31 1.40 -28.91
CA LYS A 2 24.46 1.59 -27.46
C LYS A 2 23.24 0.95 -26.78
N ARG A 3 23.45 -0.10 -25.98
CA ARG A 3 22.41 -0.61 -25.07
C ARG A 3 21.98 0.56 -24.19
N ARG A 4 20.74 1.04 -24.37
CA ARG A 4 20.08 1.76 -23.28
C ARG A 4 20.01 0.74 -22.16
N ILE A 5 20.86 0.91 -21.15
CA ILE A 5 20.65 0.24 -19.88
C ILE A 5 19.34 0.87 -19.41
N ASP A 6 18.23 0.16 -19.62
CA ASP A 6 16.91 0.57 -19.15
C ASP A 6 17.02 0.65 -17.62
N ARG A 7 17.41 1.83 -17.14
CA ARG A 7 17.38 2.13 -15.71
C ARG A 7 15.92 2.02 -15.33
N ALA A 8 15.62 1.06 -14.45
CA ALA A 8 14.30 0.92 -13.87
C ALA A 8 13.76 2.32 -13.49
N PRO A 9 12.48 2.63 -13.80
CA PRO A 9 11.90 3.93 -13.49
C PRO A 9 12.16 4.25 -12.02
N ARG A 10 12.75 5.42 -11.76
CA ARG A 10 13.09 5.86 -10.40
C ARG A 10 11.94 6.69 -9.85
N LEU A 11 11.18 6.12 -8.93
CA LEU A 11 10.12 6.78 -8.18
C LEU A 11 10.70 7.58 -7.02
N THR A 12 10.02 8.67 -6.67
CA THR A 12 10.21 9.42 -5.43
C THR A 12 9.20 8.97 -4.37
N ARG A 13 9.37 9.42 -3.12
CA ARG A 13 8.41 9.16 -2.06
C ARG A 13 7.07 9.87 -2.31
N ASP A 14 7.09 11.00 -3.00
CA ASP A 14 5.88 11.74 -3.40
C ASP A 14 5.12 10.99 -4.50
N ASP A 15 5.82 10.31 -5.42
CA ASP A 15 5.19 9.46 -6.42
C ASP A 15 4.46 8.27 -5.76
N LEU A 16 5.09 7.62 -4.77
CA LEU A 16 4.45 6.54 -4.01
C LEU A 16 3.22 7.02 -3.24
N SER A 17 3.30 8.21 -2.65
CA SER A 17 2.17 8.84 -1.96
C SER A 17 1.03 9.11 -2.94
N SER A 18 1.35 9.64 -4.13
CA SER A 18 0.36 9.93 -5.18
C SER A 18 -0.31 8.65 -5.72
N ILE A 19 0.46 7.57 -5.92
CA ILE A 19 -0.07 6.26 -6.33
C ILE A 19 -1.02 5.70 -5.26
N ALA A 20 -0.64 5.80 -3.99
CA ALA A 20 -1.46 5.32 -2.88
C ALA A 20 -2.78 6.10 -2.79
N GLU A 21 -2.75 7.41 -2.92
CA GLU A 21 -3.94 8.27 -2.93
C GLU A 21 -4.87 7.98 -4.12
N ALA A 22 -4.30 7.82 -5.31
CA ALA A 22 -5.06 7.50 -6.53
C ALA A 22 -5.80 6.17 -6.42
N SER A 23 -5.25 5.20 -5.68
CA SER A 23 -5.92 3.91 -5.46
C SER A 23 -7.18 4.01 -4.60
N GLY A 24 -7.26 5.01 -3.71
CA GLY A 24 -8.37 5.19 -2.77
C GLY A 24 -8.47 4.14 -1.65
N LEU A 25 -7.91 2.94 -1.86
CA LEU A 25 -8.11 1.76 -1.01
C LEU A 25 -7.61 1.91 0.42
N LEU A 26 -6.64 2.80 0.62
CA LEU A 26 -5.98 3.00 1.90
C LEU A 26 -6.40 4.33 2.56
N ASN A 27 -7.23 5.16 1.90
CA ASN A 27 -7.64 6.48 2.39
C ASN A 27 -8.51 6.42 3.66
N GLU A 28 -9.25 5.33 3.85
CA GLU A 28 -10.09 5.14 5.03
C GLU A 28 -9.31 4.66 6.26
N LEU A 29 -8.01 4.37 6.12
CA LEU A 29 -7.17 3.97 7.23
C LEU A 29 -6.77 5.18 8.08
N PRO A 30 -6.95 5.15 9.41
CA PRO A 30 -6.66 6.30 10.26
C PRO A 30 -5.16 6.54 10.41
N GLY A 31 -4.75 7.81 10.37
CA GLY A 31 -3.38 8.24 10.71
C GLY A 31 -2.31 7.86 9.69
N VAL A 32 -2.70 7.65 8.42
CA VAL A 32 -1.80 7.21 7.35
C VAL A 32 -1.33 8.32 6.42
N ARG A 33 -1.63 9.59 6.73
CA ARG A 33 -1.14 10.75 5.97
C ARG A 33 -0.21 11.63 6.82
N PRO A 34 0.96 12.07 6.29
CA PRO A 34 1.56 11.61 5.03
C PRO A 34 1.86 10.11 5.07
N TRP A 35 1.94 9.46 3.90
CA TRP A 35 2.06 8.00 3.74
C TRP A 35 3.35 7.47 4.38
N ASP A 36 3.30 7.20 5.68
CA ASP A 36 4.35 6.54 6.43
C ASP A 36 4.18 5.01 6.33
N PRO A 37 5.15 4.28 5.75
CA PRO A 37 5.03 2.84 5.56
C PRO A 37 4.75 2.07 6.85
N ARG A 38 5.34 2.48 7.99
CA ARG A 38 5.14 1.79 9.26
C ARG A 38 3.72 2.01 9.81
N ALA A 39 3.22 3.24 9.75
CA ALA A 39 1.85 3.58 10.14
C ALA A 39 0.82 2.84 9.29
N LEU A 40 1.06 2.73 7.97
CA LEU A 40 0.23 1.98 7.03
C LEU A 40 0.19 0.48 7.36
N TRP A 41 1.36 -0.13 7.58
CA TRP A 41 1.44 -1.52 8.01
C TRP A 41 0.66 -1.77 9.30
N ARG A 42 0.82 -0.90 10.29
CA ARG A 42 0.06 -1.02 11.54
C ARG A 42 -1.44 -0.90 11.31
N ALA A 43 -1.90 0.08 10.55
CA ALA A 43 -3.32 0.31 10.29
C ALA A 43 -3.98 -0.86 9.53
N VAL A 44 -3.28 -1.45 8.55
CA VAL A 44 -3.75 -2.63 7.80
C VAL A 44 -3.78 -3.87 8.69
N LEU A 45 -2.78 -4.08 9.54
CA LEU A 45 -2.78 -5.21 10.50
C LEU A 45 -3.91 -5.09 11.51
N ASP A 46 -4.15 -3.89 12.05
CA ASP A 46 -5.28 -3.62 12.94
C ASP A 46 -6.62 -3.86 12.27
N LEU A 47 -6.78 -3.46 11.00
CA LEU A 47 -7.94 -3.78 10.19
C LEU A 47 -8.11 -5.30 10.04
N GLY A 48 -7.03 -6.04 9.83
CA GLY A 48 -7.02 -7.51 9.75
C GLY A 48 -7.53 -8.17 11.02
N VAL A 49 -7.04 -7.76 12.19
CA VAL A 49 -7.49 -8.27 13.50
C VAL A 49 -8.98 -8.05 13.70
N ARG A 50 -9.49 -6.84 13.38
CA ARG A 50 -10.92 -6.51 13.49
C ARG A 50 -11.77 -7.31 12.50
N SER A 51 -11.31 -7.43 11.25
CA SER A 51 -12.06 -8.06 10.17
C SER A 51 -12.09 -9.59 10.27
N ALA A 52 -11.03 -10.21 10.78
CA ALA A 52 -10.95 -11.66 10.97
C ALA A 52 -12.05 -12.18 11.91
N ARG A 53 -12.29 -11.48 13.03
CA ARG A 53 -13.35 -11.82 14.00
C ARG A 53 -14.75 -11.74 13.40
N ALA A 54 -14.95 -10.86 12.43
CA ALA A 54 -16.23 -10.65 11.76
C ALA A 54 -16.34 -11.32 10.39
N ARG A 55 -15.36 -12.13 9.97
CA ARG A 55 -15.22 -12.63 8.59
C ARG A 55 -16.49 -13.28 8.03
N LYS A 56 -17.17 -14.12 8.81
CA LYS A 56 -18.42 -14.79 8.39
C LYS A 56 -19.64 -13.85 8.39
N ARG A 57 -19.66 -12.85 9.27
CA ARG A 57 -20.81 -11.95 9.47
C ARG A 57 -20.72 -10.66 8.64
N LYS A 58 -19.51 -10.28 8.22
CA LYS A 58 -19.21 -9.06 7.45
C LYS A 58 -18.17 -9.39 6.35
N PRO A 59 -18.56 -10.15 5.31
CA PRO A 59 -17.65 -10.55 4.24
C PRO A 59 -17.00 -9.36 3.53
N ARG A 60 -17.74 -8.26 3.34
CA ARG A 60 -17.21 -7.01 2.75
C ARG A 60 -16.05 -6.40 3.54
N ALA A 61 -16.09 -6.46 4.88
CA ALA A 61 -14.98 -5.96 5.70
C ALA A 61 -13.73 -6.83 5.54
N TRP A 62 -13.92 -8.14 5.39
CA TRP A 62 -12.84 -9.07 5.09
C TRP A 62 -12.26 -8.84 3.68
N GLU A 63 -13.10 -8.63 2.68
CA GLU A 63 -12.68 -8.26 1.32
C GLU A 63 -11.88 -6.96 1.31
N HIS A 64 -12.35 -5.94 2.03
CA HIS A 64 -11.64 -4.67 2.16
C HIS A 64 -10.25 -4.85 2.80
N PHE A 65 -10.14 -5.67 3.86
CA PHE A 65 -8.83 -6.05 4.41
C PHE A 65 -7.93 -6.73 3.36
N GLN A 66 -8.46 -7.67 2.57
CA GLN A 66 -7.70 -8.36 1.53
C GLN A 66 -7.22 -7.40 0.42
N GLN A 67 -8.04 -6.40 0.07
CA GLN A 67 -7.65 -5.35 -0.88
C GLN A 67 -6.56 -4.44 -0.29
N ALA A 68 -6.73 -4.01 0.96
CA ALA A 68 -5.78 -3.13 1.65
C ALA A 68 -4.39 -3.79 1.80
N ILE A 69 -4.34 -5.07 2.19
CA ILE A 69 -3.06 -5.80 2.29
C ILE A 69 -2.42 -6.02 0.91
N GLY A 70 -3.22 -6.20 -0.14
CA GLY A 70 -2.75 -6.28 -1.52
C GLY A 70 -2.10 -4.97 -1.98
N ALA A 71 -2.79 -3.85 -1.79
CA ALA A 71 -2.28 -2.51 -2.12
C ALA A 71 -0.97 -2.22 -1.38
N LEU A 72 -0.88 -2.56 -0.09
CA LEU A 72 0.32 -2.32 0.70
C LEU A 72 1.52 -3.15 0.22
N LYS A 73 1.32 -4.40 -0.20
CA LYS A 73 2.38 -5.23 -0.79
C LYS A 73 2.92 -4.64 -2.09
N VAL A 74 2.04 -4.07 -2.92
CA VAL A 74 2.45 -3.39 -4.15
C VAL A 74 3.29 -2.16 -3.82
N LEU A 75 2.85 -1.33 -2.86
CA LEU A 75 3.62 -0.15 -2.43
C LEU A 75 4.99 -0.52 -1.85
N ASP A 76 5.08 -1.57 -1.03
CA ASP A 76 6.36 -2.07 -0.48
C ASP A 76 7.29 -2.58 -1.61
N ALA A 77 6.76 -3.26 -2.63
CA ALA A 77 7.54 -3.66 -3.80
C ALA A 77 8.03 -2.45 -4.61
N LEU A 78 7.17 -1.44 -4.82
CA LEU A 78 7.55 -0.21 -5.50
C LEU A 78 8.65 0.55 -4.75
N GLU A 79 8.54 0.65 -3.43
CA GLU A 79 9.57 1.28 -2.59
C GLU A 79 10.91 0.55 -2.69
N ARG A 80 10.91 -0.79 -2.56
CA ARG A 80 12.16 -1.58 -2.56
C ARG A 80 12.89 -1.59 -3.90
N HIS A 81 12.15 -1.60 -5.00
CA HIS A 81 12.73 -1.84 -6.32
C HIS A 81 12.87 -0.59 -7.18
N PHE A 82 12.06 0.44 -6.92
CA PHE A 82 11.95 1.61 -7.80
C PHE A 82 12.20 2.94 -7.09
N LEU A 83 12.22 3.00 -5.76
CA LEU A 83 12.53 4.25 -5.07
C LEU A 83 13.97 4.69 -5.35
N ARG A 84 14.14 5.96 -5.71
CA ARG A 84 15.45 6.62 -5.80
C ARG A 84 16.06 6.72 -4.40
N LYS A 85 17.12 5.94 -4.16
CA LYS A 85 18.02 6.12 -3.01
C LYS A 85 18.90 7.35 -3.21
#